data_AF-A0A2V6JLE8-F1
#
_entry.id   AF-A0A2V6JLE8-F1
#
_cell.length_a   1.000
_cell.length_b   1.000
_cell.length_c   1.000
_cell.angle_alpha   90.00
_cell.angle_beta   90.00
_cell.angle_gamma   90.00
#
_symmetry.space_group_name_H-M   'P 1'
#
loop_
_entity.id
_entity.type
_entity.pdbx_description
1 polymer ?
#
loop_
_entity_poly.entity_id
_entity_poly.type
_entity_poly.pdbx_seq_one_letter_code
_entity_poly.pdbx_strand_id
1 'polypeptide(L)'
;TEEILFNESQSRIVISVAPENLEKTMSMLGERKIPFQQLGKVAGDQLRVEIAGEKLAWPIADLYDDWWNSVRRLVESDSSAERIPSL
;
A
#
# COMPACT_ATOMS: atom_id res chain seq x y z
N THR A 1 5.04 14.10 5.54
CA THR A 1 4.92 12.63 5.47
C THR A 1 3.62 12.22 4.78
N GLU A 2 2.48 12.83 5.13
CA GLU A 2 1.17 12.58 4.49
C GLU A 2 1.19 12.70 2.96
N GLU A 3 1.74 13.79 2.42
CA GLU A 3 1.86 13.98 0.97
C GLU A 3 2.75 12.93 0.30
N ILE A 4 3.70 12.31 0.99
CA ILE A 4 4.55 11.29 0.39
C ILE A 4 3.80 9.95 0.29
N LEU A 5 2.99 9.62 1.31
CA LEU A 5 2.32 8.33 1.43
C LEU A 5 0.95 8.28 0.76
N PHE A 6 0.20 9.40 0.76
CA PHE A 6 -1.22 9.42 0.38
C PHE A 6 -1.53 10.36 -0.81
N ASN A 7 -0.51 10.93 -1.44
CA ASN A 7 -0.70 11.73 -2.66
C ASN A 7 -1.15 10.84 -3.84
N GLU A 8 -2.09 11.34 -4.65
CA GLU A 8 -2.68 10.64 -5.80
C GLU A 8 -2.24 11.20 -7.17
N SER A 9 -1.05 11.82 -7.23
CA SER A 9 -0.49 12.31 -8.50
C SER A 9 -0.28 11.17 -9.49
N GLN A 10 -0.59 11.47 -10.74
CA GLN A 10 -0.57 10.57 -11.88
C GLN A 10 0.86 10.17 -12.29
N SER A 11 0.97 9.14 -13.14
CA SER A 11 2.23 8.72 -13.76
C SER A 11 3.31 8.23 -12.79
N ARG A 12 2.93 7.70 -11.62
CA ARG A 12 3.82 6.98 -10.70
C ARG A 12 3.46 5.50 -10.70
N ILE A 13 4.44 4.66 -11.00
CA ILE A 13 4.27 3.22 -11.17
C ILE A 13 5.21 2.50 -10.20
N VAL A 14 4.68 1.54 -9.46
CA VAL A 14 5.48 0.62 -8.63
C VAL A 14 5.64 -0.69 -9.38
N ILE A 15 6.87 -1.15 -9.54
CA ILE A 15 7.20 -2.45 -10.15
C ILE A 15 8.00 -3.29 -9.17
N SER A 16 7.82 -4.60 -9.23
CA SER A 16 8.72 -5.57 -8.61
C SER A 16 9.65 -6.14 -9.67
N VAL A 17 10.92 -6.35 -9.31
CA VAL A 17 11.95 -6.87 -10.20
C VAL A 17 12.68 -7.98 -9.47
N ALA A 18 12.94 -9.09 -10.18
CA ALA A 18 13.75 -10.17 -9.63
C ALA A 18 15.16 -9.64 -9.27
N PRO A 19 15.76 -10.04 -8.14
CA PRO A 19 17.04 -9.48 -7.67
C PRO A 19 18.16 -9.50 -8.72
N GLU A 20 18.24 -10.58 -9.51
CA GLU A 20 19.21 -10.76 -10.58
C GLU A 20 19.05 -9.78 -11.76
N ASN A 21 17.89 -9.14 -11.89
CA ASN A 21 17.58 -8.17 -12.95
C ASN A 21 17.61 -6.71 -12.46
N LEU A 22 17.93 -6.45 -11.19
CA LEU A 22 17.84 -5.11 -10.59
C LEU A 22 18.75 -4.10 -11.29
N GLU A 23 20.05 -4.40 -11.41
CA GLU A 23 21.03 -3.51 -12.03
C GLU A 23 20.68 -3.23 -13.49
N LYS A 24 20.34 -4.27 -14.25
CA LYS A 24 19.92 -4.13 -15.65
C LYS A 24 18.71 -3.22 -15.79
N THR A 25 17.73 -3.34 -14.89
CA THR A 25 16.52 -2.51 -14.91
C THR A 25 16.85 -1.05 -14.59
N MET A 26 17.66 -0.80 -13.56
CA MET A 26 18.10 0.55 -13.20
C MET A 26 18.88 1.23 -14.33
N SER A 27 19.79 0.52 -14.98
CA SER A 27 20.52 1.03 -16.15
C SER A 27 19.59 1.40 -17.29
N MET A 28 18.64 0.53 -17.65
CA MET A 28 17.66 0.81 -18.71
C MET A 28 16.79 2.04 -18.40
N LEU A 29 16.36 2.22 -17.14
CA LEU A 29 15.58 3.40 -16.74
C LEU A 29 16.44 4.67 -16.78
N GLY A 30 17.69 4.60 -16.34
CA GLY A 30 18.64 5.70 -16.36
C GLY A 30 18.98 6.17 -17.78
N GLU A 31 19.25 5.25 -18.70
CA GLU A 31 19.48 5.54 -20.13
C GLU A 31 18.31 6.27 -20.76
N ARG A 32 17.08 5.92 -20.36
CA ARG A 32 15.85 6.55 -20.86
C ARG A 32 15.45 7.82 -20.10
N LYS A 33 16.27 8.25 -19.13
CA LYS A 33 16.03 9.42 -18.28
C LYS A 33 14.69 9.36 -17.54
N ILE A 34 14.24 8.16 -17.19
CA ILE A 34 13.03 7.96 -16.40
C ILE A 34 13.41 8.17 -14.93
N PRO A 35 12.79 9.09 -14.18
CA PRO A 35 13.03 9.21 -12.75
C PRO A 35 12.59 7.95 -12.02
N PHE A 36 13.43 7.39 -11.16
CA PHE A 36 13.10 6.19 -10.38
C PHE A 36 13.74 6.22 -9.00
N GLN A 37 13.20 5.41 -8.10
CA GLN A 37 13.71 5.20 -6.75
C GLN A 37 13.54 3.73 -6.38
N GLN A 38 14.58 3.13 -5.79
CA GLN A 38 14.42 1.82 -5.14
C GLN A 38 13.75 2.03 -3.79
N LEU A 39 12.57 1.44 -3.60
CA LEU A 39 11.79 1.56 -2.36
C LEU A 39 12.18 0.49 -1.31
N GLY A 40 12.55 -0.71 -1.75
CA GLY A 40 12.84 -1.81 -0.83
C GLY A 40 12.82 -3.18 -1.50
N LYS A 41 12.33 -4.18 -0.76
CA LYS A 41 12.22 -5.59 -1.18
C LYS A 41 10.89 -6.16 -0.73
N VAL A 42 10.34 -7.09 -1.51
CA VAL A 42 9.18 -7.89 -1.11
C VAL A 42 9.67 -9.04 -0.22
N ALA A 43 9.20 -9.10 1.03
CA ALA A 43 9.57 -10.14 1.99
C ALA A 43 8.59 -10.21 3.16
N GLY A 44 8.53 -11.37 3.82
CA GLY A 44 7.83 -11.56 5.08
C GLY A 44 6.31 -11.36 5.00
N ASP A 45 5.73 -11.08 6.16
CA ASP A 45 4.28 -10.95 6.41
C ASP A 45 3.90 -9.58 6.98
N GLN A 46 4.80 -8.59 6.88
CA GLN A 46 4.59 -7.23 7.35
C GLN A 46 4.92 -6.19 6.28
N LEU A 47 4.08 -5.16 6.17
CA LEU A 47 4.45 -3.92 5.49
C LEU A 47 5.28 -3.07 6.44
N ARG A 48 6.52 -2.75 6.06
CA ARG A 48 7.42 -1.88 6.83
C ARG A 48 7.80 -0.65 6.00
N VAL A 49 7.61 0.52 6.58
CA VAL A 49 7.93 1.81 5.95
C VAL A 49 8.82 2.61 6.89
N GLU A 50 9.99 3.03 6.40
CA GLU A 50 10.87 3.95 7.10
C GLU A 50 10.87 5.29 6.37
N ILE A 51 10.45 6.36 7.06
CA ILE A 51 10.31 7.69 6.45
C ILE A 51 10.62 8.76 7.50
N ALA A 52 11.48 9.73 7.16
CA ALA A 52 11.84 10.84 8.04
C ALA A 52 12.30 10.42 9.47
N GLY A 53 12.91 9.24 9.61
CA GLY A 53 13.34 8.68 10.90
C GLY A 53 12.27 7.91 11.67
N GLU A 54 11.03 7.89 11.19
CA GLU A 54 9.94 7.09 11.74
C GLU A 54 9.93 5.69 11.12
N LYS A 55 9.62 4.68 11.95
CA LYS A 55 9.50 3.28 11.53
C LYS A 55 8.08 2.82 11.77
N LEU A 56 7.36 2.58 10.69
CA LEU A 56 6.00 2.09 10.70
C LEU A 56 5.97 0.64 10.26
N ALA A 57 5.16 -0.19 10.93
CA ALA A 57 5.06 -1.60 10.63
C ALA A 57 3.64 -2.11 10.91
N TRP A 58 3.07 -2.84 9.95
CA TRP A 58 1.76 -3.48 10.07
C TRP A 58 1.81 -4.91 9.52
N PRO A 59 1.17 -5.88 10.19
CA PRO A 59 0.91 -7.19 9.60
C PRO A 59 0.07 -7.04 8.31
N ILE A 60 0.45 -7.78 7.27
CA ILE A 60 -0.31 -7.78 6.00
C ILE A 60 -1.72 -8.33 6.21
N ALA A 61 -1.89 -9.29 7.12
CA ALA A 61 -3.20 -9.85 7.46
C ALA A 61 -4.16 -8.78 8.01
N ASP A 62 -3.68 -7.89 8.87
CA ASP A 62 -4.49 -6.83 9.47
C ASP A 62 -4.88 -5.79 8.40
N LEU A 63 -3.92 -5.34 7.58
CA LEU A 63 -4.18 -4.43 6.47
C LEU A 63 -5.20 -5.01 5.48
N TYR A 64 -5.09 -6.31 5.20
CA TYR A 64 -6.03 -7.02 4.33
C TYR A 64 -7.42 -7.07 4.94
N ASP A 65 -7.55 -7.44 6.23
CA ASP A 65 -8.85 -7.46 6.90
C ASP A 65 -9.49 -6.07 6.93
N ASP A 66 -8.73 -5.04 7.30
CA ASP A 66 -9.19 -3.65 7.37
C ASP A 66 -9.76 -3.18 6.04
N TRP A 67 -9.02 -3.41 4.95
CA TRP A 67 -9.44 -3.07 3.60
C TRP A 67 -10.61 -3.93 3.10
N TRP A 68 -10.47 -5.26 3.17
CA TRP A 68 -11.43 -6.21 2.58
C TRP A 68 -12.80 -6.14 3.25
N ASN A 69 -12.83 -6.03 4.58
CA ASN A 69 -14.08 -6.01 5.34
C ASN A 69 -14.64 -4.58 5.54
N SER A 70 -14.01 -3.54 5.00
CA SER A 70 -14.43 -2.14 5.16
C SER A 70 -15.89 -1.89 4.77
N VAL A 71 -16.28 -2.28 3.55
CA VAL A 71 -17.63 -2.09 3.01
C VAL A 71 -18.65 -2.91 3.78
N ARG A 72 -18.33 -4.18 4.09
CA ARG A 72 -19.21 -5.07 4.87
C ARG A 72 -19.53 -4.46 6.23
N ARG A 73 -18.49 -4.02 6.96
CA ARG A 73 -18.65 -3.39 8.28
C ARG A 73 -19.50 -2.12 8.20
N LEU A 74 -19.31 -1.29 7.16
CA LEU A 74 -20.11 -0.09 6.95
C LEU A 74 -21.60 -0.43 6.78
N VAL A 75 -21.91 -1.37 5.88
CA VAL A 75 -23.30 -1.77 5.60
C VAL A 75 -23.97 -2.41 6.83
N GLU A 76 -23.26 -3.27 7.55
CA GLU A 76 -23.79 -3.90 8.77
C GLU A 76 -24.07 -2.86 9.87
N SER A 77 -23.17 -1.87 10.04
CA SER A 77 -23.36 -0.80 11.00
C SER A 77 -24.61 0.04 10.71
N ASP A 78 -24.92 0.26 9.44
CA ASP A 78 -26.10 1.02 8.99
C ASP A 78 -27.40 0.22 9.23
N SER A 79 -27.39 -1.08 8.92
CA SER A 79 -28.54 -1.98 9.15
C SER A 79 -28.92 -2.15 10.63
N SER A 80 -27.98 -1.93 11.55
CA SER A 80 -28.23 -2.01 12.99
C SER A 80 -29.04 -0.81 13.53
N ALA A 81 -29.11 0.29 12.79
CA ALA A 81 -29.92 1.47 13.12
C ALA A 81 -31.40 1.31 12.71
N GLU A 82 -31.71 0.43 11.77
CA GLU A 82 -33.06 0.19 11.25
C GLU A 82 -33.71 -1.08 11.81
N ARG A 83 -33.56 -1.34 13.12
CA ARG A 83 -34.36 -2.40 13.77
C ARG A 83 -35.83 -1.97 13.77
N ILE A 84 -36.60 -2.48 12.81
CA ILE A 84 -38.06 -2.34 12.78
C ILE A 84 -38.60 -2.77 14.15
N PRO A 85 -39.41 -1.93 14.84
CA PRO A 85 -40.01 -2.32 16.11
C PRO A 85 -40.82 -3.60 15.90
N SER A 86 -40.56 -4.62 16.72
CA SER A 86 -41.37 -5.82 16.76
C SER A 86 -42.83 -5.45 17.05
N LEU A 87 -43.74 -5.81 16.14
CA LEU A 87 -45.19 -5.74 16.32
C LEU A 87 -45.67 -6.70 17.42
#